data_AF-B1M4T2-F1
#
_entry.id   AF-B1M4T2-F1
#
_cell.length_a   1.000
_cell.length_b   1.000
_cell.length_c   1.000
_cell.angle_alpha   90.00
_cell.angle_beta   90.00
_cell.angle_gamma   90.00
#
_symmetry.space_group_name_H-M   'P 1'
#
loop_
_entity.id
_entity.type
_entity.pdbx_description
1 polymer ?
#
loop_
_entity_poly.entity_id
_entity_poly.type
_entity_poly.pdbx_seq_one_letter_code
_entity_poly.pdbx_strand_id
1 'polypeptide(L)'
;MVHADFAVSLGSMMHSLGEMPMSIVVGKSSIVADARNLGLEYAQKYGAEYVLFIDSDMTFPKDALLKLLVRQVDIIGATYSRRTAPFHFLGDILPEQPADAPKGLLEMSRIPTGFLLIKATVFDKLRKPYFRFRVDEEAGVNIGEDFDFSDRVRAAGFRIWCDPYLSKELGHIGEQSFKL
;
A
#
# COMPACT_ATOMS: atom_id res chain seq x y z
N MET A 1 -10.95 9.55 9.92
CA MET A 1 -11.81 8.80 10.86
C MET A 1 -11.38 7.34 10.77
N VAL A 2 -11.38 6.56 11.85
CA VAL A 2 -11.12 5.12 11.76
C VAL A 2 -12.47 4.40 11.74
N HIS A 3 -12.71 3.61 10.72
CA HIS A 3 -13.96 2.86 10.57
C HIS A 3 -13.96 1.61 11.45
N ALA A 4 -15.11 1.26 12.04
CA ALA A 4 -15.23 0.06 12.86
C ALA A 4 -14.85 -1.21 12.05
N ASP A 5 -15.24 -1.26 10.78
CA ASP A 5 -14.93 -2.39 9.88
C ASP A 5 -13.42 -2.55 9.62
N PHE A 6 -12.68 -1.44 9.54
CA PHE A 6 -11.21 -1.47 9.49
C PHE A 6 -10.64 -2.08 10.77
N ALA A 7 -11.11 -1.64 11.95
CA ALA A 7 -10.63 -2.15 13.23
C ALA A 7 -10.91 -3.66 13.39
N VAL A 8 -12.08 -4.14 12.93
CA VAL A 8 -12.41 -5.57 12.91
C VAL A 8 -11.50 -6.33 11.95
N SER A 9 -11.24 -5.81 10.76
CA SER A 9 -10.34 -6.43 9.77
C SER A 9 -8.92 -6.54 10.33
N LEU A 10 -8.40 -5.45 10.91
CA LEU A 10 -7.07 -5.40 11.53
C LEU A 10 -6.96 -6.40 12.69
N GLY A 11 -7.91 -6.39 13.64
CA GLY A 11 -7.90 -7.30 14.78
C GLY A 11 -8.00 -8.77 14.36
N SER A 12 -8.81 -9.08 13.34
CA SER A 12 -8.94 -10.43 12.80
C SER A 12 -7.66 -10.91 12.13
N MET A 13 -6.99 -10.03 11.36
CA MET A 13 -5.70 -10.34 10.74
C MET A 13 -4.64 -10.61 11.79
N MET A 14 -4.48 -9.71 12.77
CA MET A 14 -3.53 -9.88 13.87
C MET A 14 -3.75 -11.18 14.63
N HIS A 15 -5.00 -11.50 14.96
CA HIS A 15 -5.33 -12.75 15.65
C HIS A 15 -4.92 -13.99 14.85
N SER A 16 -5.11 -13.96 13.53
CA SER A 16 -4.75 -15.09 12.66
C SER A 16 -3.25 -15.31 12.49
N LEU A 17 -2.44 -14.27 12.73
CA LEU A 17 -0.97 -14.31 12.61
C LEU A 17 -0.29 -14.90 13.84
N GLY A 18 -1.04 -15.22 14.90
CA GLY A 18 -0.53 -15.87 16.10
C GLY A 18 0.59 -15.07 16.77
N GLU A 19 1.74 -15.72 16.96
CA GLU A 19 2.90 -15.13 17.66
C GLU A 19 3.87 -14.39 16.73
N MET A 20 3.49 -14.10 15.48
CA MET A 20 4.35 -13.34 14.57
C MET A 20 4.70 -11.97 15.18
N PRO A 21 6.00 -11.66 15.39
CA PRO A 21 6.40 -10.38 15.96
C PRO A 21 5.97 -9.23 15.06
N MET A 22 5.13 -8.34 15.58
CA MET A 22 4.64 -7.18 14.85
C MET A 22 4.51 -5.97 15.77
N SER A 23 4.63 -4.79 15.18
CA SER A 23 4.38 -3.51 15.86
C SER A 23 3.38 -2.72 15.04
N ILE A 24 2.37 -2.15 15.72
CA ILE A 24 1.37 -1.28 15.09
C ILE A 24 1.75 0.16 15.33
N VAL A 25 1.78 0.91 14.25
CA VAL A 25 2.12 2.33 14.25
C VAL A 25 1.01 3.10 13.56
N VAL A 26 0.52 4.15 14.20
CA VAL A 26 -0.45 5.07 13.61
C VAL A 26 0.27 6.38 13.31
N GLY A 27 0.57 6.62 12.03
CA GLY A 27 1.09 7.90 11.57
C GLY A 27 0.01 8.97 11.62
N LYS A 28 0.13 9.95 12.53
CA LYS A 28 -0.84 11.05 12.65
C LYS A 28 -0.27 12.31 12.01
N SER A 29 -0.77 12.67 10.83
CA SER A 29 -0.47 13.93 10.14
C SER A 29 -1.63 14.35 9.26
N SER A 30 -1.73 15.66 8.97
CA SER A 30 -2.61 16.19 7.93
C SER A 30 -2.07 15.94 6.52
N ILE A 31 -0.78 15.64 6.39
CA ILE A 31 -0.11 15.29 5.14
C ILE A 31 0.18 13.79 5.16
N VAL A 32 -0.50 13.04 4.28
CA VAL A 32 -0.40 11.57 4.27
C VAL A 32 1.04 11.07 4.00
N ALA A 33 1.81 11.79 3.19
CA ALA A 33 3.23 11.51 2.98
C ALA A 33 4.03 11.54 4.30
N ASP A 34 3.80 12.54 5.16
CA ASP A 34 4.47 12.65 6.46
C ASP A 34 4.02 11.55 7.41
N ALA A 35 2.73 11.20 7.42
CA ALA A 35 2.22 10.07 8.20
C ALA A 35 2.92 8.75 7.81
N ARG A 36 3.13 8.51 6.51
CA ARG A 36 3.85 7.31 6.04
C ARG A 36 5.34 7.36 6.36
N ASN A 37 6.00 8.50 6.19
CA ASN A 37 7.40 8.67 6.57
C ASN A 37 7.61 8.43 8.08
N LEU A 38 6.71 8.93 8.93
CA LEU A 38 6.75 8.66 10.37
C LEU A 38 6.60 7.16 10.66
N GLY A 39 5.70 6.46 9.97
CA GLY A 39 5.59 5.01 10.04
C GLY A 39 6.91 4.29 9.74
N LEU A 40 7.64 4.76 8.72
CA LEU A 40 8.95 4.22 8.36
C LEU A 40 10.04 4.53 9.39
N GLU A 41 10.01 5.68 10.05
CA GLU A 41 10.93 5.97 11.16
C GLU A 41 10.76 4.96 12.30
N TYR A 42 9.51 4.61 12.65
CA TYR A 42 9.24 3.56 13.63
C TYR A 42 9.67 2.18 13.14
N ALA A 43 9.39 1.85 11.87
CA ALA A 43 9.84 0.58 11.29
C ALA A 43 11.37 0.41 11.36
N GLN A 44 12.11 1.49 11.03
CA GLN A 44 13.57 1.53 11.17
C GLN A 44 14.01 1.38 12.64
N LYS A 45 13.36 2.10 13.56
CA LYS A 45 13.65 2.03 15.00
C LYS A 45 13.43 0.62 15.58
N TYR A 46 12.41 -0.08 15.10
CA TYR A 46 12.09 -1.44 15.56
C TYR A 46 12.84 -2.53 14.81
N GLY A 47 13.64 -2.19 13.80
CA GLY A 47 14.35 -3.18 12.97
C GLY A 47 13.40 -4.10 12.21
N ALA A 48 12.25 -3.58 11.76
CA ALA A 48 11.26 -4.37 11.03
C ALA A 48 11.81 -4.83 9.67
N GLU A 49 11.59 -6.10 9.30
CA GLU A 49 12.00 -6.64 8.00
C GLU A 49 11.03 -6.25 6.88
N TYR A 50 9.74 -6.10 7.22
CA TYR A 50 8.69 -5.68 6.30
C TYR A 50 7.86 -4.56 6.94
N VAL A 51 7.32 -3.71 6.07
CA VAL A 51 6.37 -2.66 6.42
C VAL A 51 5.11 -2.87 5.59
N LEU A 52 3.99 -3.15 6.25
CA LEU A 52 2.67 -3.17 5.62
C LEU A 52 1.99 -1.83 5.85
N PHE A 53 1.76 -1.08 4.77
CA PHE A 53 0.90 0.10 4.79
C PHE A 53 -0.56 -0.30 4.63
N ILE A 54 -1.42 0.25 5.48
CA ILE A 54 -2.87 0.05 5.42
C ILE A 54 -3.56 1.40 5.67
N ASP A 55 -4.38 1.86 4.73
CA ASP A 55 -5.21 3.05 4.94
C ASP A 55 -6.42 2.70 5.84
N SER A 56 -6.89 3.65 6.64
CA SER A 56 -7.90 3.39 7.70
C SER A 56 -9.34 3.21 7.19
N ASP A 57 -9.56 3.35 5.88
CA ASP A 57 -10.80 3.15 5.15
C ASP A 57 -10.80 1.86 4.33
N MET A 58 -9.97 0.89 4.72
CA MET A 58 -9.86 -0.41 4.06
C MET A 58 -10.48 -1.54 4.90
N THR A 59 -11.13 -2.49 4.24
CA THR A 59 -11.43 -3.82 4.79
C THR A 59 -10.66 -4.88 4.03
N PHE A 60 -10.28 -5.96 4.72
CA PHE A 60 -9.40 -6.99 4.17
C PHE A 60 -9.58 -8.32 4.91
N PRO A 61 -9.31 -9.46 4.26
CA PRO A 61 -9.45 -10.76 4.89
C PRO A 61 -8.37 -10.98 5.96
N LYS A 62 -8.66 -11.83 6.95
CA LYS A 62 -7.73 -12.12 8.05
C LYS A 62 -6.37 -12.66 7.58
N ASP A 63 -6.32 -13.34 6.44
CA ASP A 63 -5.10 -13.94 5.89
C ASP A 63 -4.34 -13.01 4.91
N ALA A 64 -4.74 -11.74 4.77
CA ALA A 64 -4.20 -10.81 3.78
C ALA A 64 -2.67 -10.64 3.87
N LEU A 65 -2.11 -10.39 5.06
CA LEU A 65 -0.67 -10.26 5.22
C LEU A 65 0.06 -11.56 4.86
N LEU A 66 -0.47 -12.71 5.28
CA LEU A 66 0.16 -14.01 4.99
C LEU A 66 0.18 -14.29 3.48
N LYS A 67 -0.92 -14.00 2.78
CA LYS A 67 -1.02 -14.10 1.31
C LYS A 67 0.06 -13.30 0.59
N LEU A 68 0.44 -12.12 1.12
CA LEU A 68 1.51 -11.30 0.57
C LEU A 68 2.91 -11.83 0.94
N LEU A 69 3.14 -12.19 2.20
CA LEU A 69 4.45 -12.66 2.69
C LEU A 69 4.93 -13.92 1.96
N VAL A 70 4.03 -14.88 1.69
CA VAL A 70 4.39 -16.14 1.01
C VAL A 70 4.83 -15.94 -0.45
N ARG A 71 4.60 -14.76 -1.04
CA ARG A 71 5.06 -14.44 -2.39
C ARG A 71 6.56 -14.17 -2.47
N GLN A 72 7.19 -13.78 -1.35
CA GLN A 72 8.64 -13.56 -1.24
C GLN A 72 9.21 -12.60 -2.29
N VAL A 73 8.48 -11.52 -2.57
CA VAL A 73 8.92 -10.41 -3.44
C VAL A 73 9.13 -9.14 -2.61
N ASP A 74 9.95 -8.21 -3.10
CA ASP A 74 10.35 -7.03 -2.33
C ASP A 74 9.20 -6.02 -2.12
N ILE A 75 8.32 -5.87 -3.10
CA ILE A 75 7.19 -4.93 -3.06
C ILE A 75 5.96 -5.62 -3.63
N ILE A 76 4.93 -5.78 -2.79
CA ILE A 76 3.67 -6.38 -3.22
C ILE A 76 2.48 -5.79 -2.47
N GLY A 77 1.40 -5.50 -3.18
CA GLY A 77 0.17 -5.01 -2.57
C GLY A 77 -1.07 -5.55 -3.24
N ALA A 78 -2.20 -4.97 -2.88
CA ALA A 78 -3.47 -5.16 -3.54
C ALA A 78 -4.05 -3.79 -3.91
N THR A 79 -4.71 -3.73 -5.06
CA THR A 79 -5.43 -2.53 -5.48
C THR A 79 -6.91 -2.63 -5.15
N TYR A 80 -7.61 -1.51 -5.27
CA TYR A 80 -9.00 -1.33 -4.89
C TYR A 80 -9.64 -0.22 -5.75
N SER A 81 -10.97 -0.19 -5.79
CA SER A 81 -11.71 0.80 -6.57
C SER A 81 -11.65 2.19 -5.95
N ARG A 82 -11.81 3.25 -6.75
CA ARG A 82 -12.23 4.57 -6.26
C ARG A 82 -13.54 4.49 -5.48
N ARG A 83 -13.74 5.44 -4.56
CA ARG A 83 -14.98 5.59 -3.76
C ARG A 83 -16.08 6.37 -4.47
N THR A 84 -15.75 7.01 -5.57
CA THR A 84 -16.67 7.84 -6.36
C THR A 84 -16.75 7.31 -7.78
N ALA A 85 -17.93 7.43 -8.39
CA ALA A 85 -18.13 7.06 -9.78
C ALA A 85 -17.32 8.00 -10.70
N PRO A 86 -16.75 7.51 -11.82
CA PRO A 86 -16.76 6.11 -12.26
C PRO A 86 -15.78 5.23 -11.44
N PHE A 87 -16.25 4.02 -11.09
CA PHE A 87 -15.53 3.05 -10.25
C PHE A 87 -14.42 2.34 -11.03
N HIS A 88 -13.26 3.00 -11.14
CA HIS A 88 -12.04 2.42 -11.69
C HIS A 88 -11.12 1.93 -10.56
N PHE A 89 -10.37 0.87 -10.83
CA PHE A 89 -9.26 0.46 -9.95
C PHE A 89 -8.20 1.55 -9.89
N LEU A 90 -7.57 1.67 -8.72
CA LEU A 90 -6.46 2.58 -8.52
C LEU A 90 -5.13 1.99 -9.01
N GLY A 91 -4.20 2.85 -9.39
CA GLY A 91 -2.91 2.43 -9.92
C GLY A 91 -2.93 2.09 -11.41
N ASP A 92 -1.72 1.91 -11.94
CA ASP A 92 -1.45 1.69 -13.36
C ASP A 92 -0.73 0.33 -13.51
N ILE A 93 -1.35 -0.58 -14.26
CA ILE A 93 -0.74 -1.87 -14.60
C ILE A 93 0.37 -1.62 -15.61
N LEU A 94 1.52 -2.28 -15.46
CA LEU A 94 2.59 -2.20 -16.44
C LEU A 94 2.08 -2.76 -17.79
N PRO A 95 2.14 -2.01 -18.90
CA PRO A 95 1.55 -2.44 -20.17
C PRO A 95 2.08 -3.78 -20.68
N GLU A 96 3.39 -3.99 -20.53
CA GLU A 96 4.06 -5.24 -20.88
C GLU A 96 4.48 -5.97 -19.61
N GLN A 97 3.89 -7.14 -19.38
CA GLN A 97 4.21 -7.98 -18.24
C GLN A 97 5.48 -8.78 -18.54
N PRO A 98 6.43 -8.88 -17.58
CA PRO A 98 7.67 -9.59 -17.83
C PRO A 98 7.41 -11.10 -17.89
N ALA A 99 8.20 -11.80 -18.71
CA ALA A 99 8.03 -13.24 -18.91
C ALA A 99 8.27 -14.06 -17.63
N ASP A 100 9.06 -13.53 -16.70
CA ASP A 100 9.36 -14.11 -15.39
C ASP A 100 8.43 -13.61 -14.28
N ALA A 101 7.28 -13.01 -14.61
CA ALA A 101 6.28 -12.61 -13.63
C ALA A 101 5.84 -13.80 -12.75
N PRO A 102 5.84 -13.66 -11.41
CA PRO A 102 5.32 -14.70 -10.53
C PRO A 102 3.87 -15.03 -10.88
N LYS A 103 3.54 -16.33 -10.87
CA LYS A 103 2.22 -16.81 -11.30
C LYS A 103 1.09 -16.14 -10.50
N GLY A 104 0.18 -15.52 -11.24
CA GLY A 104 -1.02 -14.89 -10.68
C GLY A 104 -0.80 -13.50 -10.11
N LEU A 105 0.39 -12.91 -10.25
CA LEU A 105 0.65 -11.51 -9.94
C LEU A 105 0.69 -10.66 -11.21
N LEU A 106 0.40 -9.37 -11.06
CA LEU A 106 0.55 -8.36 -12.11
C LEU A 106 1.62 -7.37 -11.70
N GLU A 107 2.56 -7.06 -12.59
CA GLU A 107 3.48 -5.96 -12.38
C GLU A 107 2.75 -4.62 -12.60
N MET A 108 2.98 -3.69 -11.67
CA MET A 108 2.42 -2.34 -11.70
C MET A 108 3.50 -1.33 -12.07
N SER A 109 3.15 -0.35 -12.90
CA SER A 109 3.96 0.87 -13.02
C SER A 109 3.75 1.78 -11.82
N ARG A 110 2.51 1.87 -11.33
CA ARG A 110 2.15 2.64 -10.12
C ARG A 110 1.09 1.92 -9.31
N ILE A 111 1.22 1.88 -7.99
CA ILE A 111 0.27 1.20 -7.10
C ILE A 111 -0.16 2.15 -5.96
N PRO A 112 -1.44 2.16 -5.56
CA PRO A 112 -1.83 2.87 -4.35
C PRO A 112 -1.20 2.24 -3.10
N THR A 113 -1.00 3.04 -2.05
CA THR A 113 -0.31 2.59 -0.83
C THR A 113 -1.26 2.16 0.31
N GLY A 114 -2.58 2.15 0.09
CA GLY A 114 -3.53 1.80 1.15
C GLY A 114 -3.61 0.31 1.48
N PHE A 115 -2.95 -0.56 0.70
CA PHE A 115 -2.65 -1.94 1.11
C PHE A 115 -1.38 -2.45 0.40
N LEU A 116 -0.21 -2.11 0.95
CA LEU A 116 1.08 -2.35 0.29
C LEU A 116 2.13 -2.86 1.28
N LEU A 117 2.64 -4.07 1.04
CA LEU A 117 3.75 -4.69 1.78
C LEU A 117 5.08 -4.40 1.07
N ILE A 118 6.04 -3.90 1.84
CA ILE A 118 7.35 -3.48 1.34
C ILE A 118 8.43 -4.05 2.24
N LYS A 119 9.41 -4.74 1.67
CA LYS A 119 10.60 -5.17 2.38
C LYS A 119 11.44 -3.95 2.78
N ALA A 120 11.85 -3.87 4.04
CA ALA A 120 12.50 -2.70 4.60
C ALA A 120 13.80 -2.31 3.86
N THR A 121 14.53 -3.29 3.32
CA THR A 121 15.76 -3.07 2.54
C THR A 121 15.54 -2.29 1.23
N VAL A 122 14.30 -2.19 0.74
CA VAL A 122 13.97 -1.34 -0.42
C VAL A 122 14.31 0.12 -0.12
N PHE A 123 14.06 0.58 1.11
CA PHE A 123 14.27 1.97 1.50
C PHE A 123 15.76 2.35 1.55
N ASP A 124 16.68 1.39 1.66
CA ASP A 124 18.14 1.63 1.63
C ASP A 124 18.62 2.15 0.27
N LYS A 125 17.83 1.93 -0.78
CA LYS A 125 18.11 2.40 -2.15
C LYS A 125 17.39 3.71 -2.48
N LEU A 126 16.58 4.23 -1.57
CA LEU A 126 15.84 5.46 -1.74
C LEU A 126 16.42 6.59 -0.90
N ARG A 127 16.19 7.82 -1.33
CA ARG A 127 16.50 9.02 -0.54
C ARG A 127 15.25 9.49 0.21
N LYS A 128 15.43 9.93 1.46
CA LYS A 128 14.40 10.60 2.25
C LYS A 128 14.06 11.99 1.66
N PRO A 129 12.82 12.50 1.86
CA PRO A 129 11.66 11.78 2.39
C PRO A 129 11.22 10.66 1.43
N TYR A 130 10.85 9.51 1.99
CA TYR A 130 10.54 8.31 1.20
C TYR A 130 9.20 8.42 0.49
N PHE A 131 8.19 8.99 1.14
CA PHE A 131 6.92 9.41 0.52
C PHE A 131 6.90 10.94 0.42
N ARG A 132 6.54 11.48 -0.74
CA ARG A 132 6.46 12.93 -0.98
C ARG A 132 5.57 13.22 -2.18
N PHE A 133 4.87 14.34 -2.13
CA PHE A 133 4.22 14.88 -3.31
C PHE A 133 5.24 15.54 -4.23
N ARG A 134 4.98 15.54 -5.53
CA ARG A 134 5.70 16.38 -6.49
C ARG A 134 4.73 17.05 -7.46
N VAL A 135 5.16 18.18 -8.00
CA VAL A 135 4.44 18.87 -9.07
C VAL A 135 5.11 18.50 -10.39
N ASP A 136 4.30 18.16 -11.38
CA ASP A 136 4.70 18.13 -12.77
C ASP A 136 4.27 19.47 -13.40
N GLU A 137 5.20 20.43 -13.46
CA GLU A 137 4.91 21.79 -13.92
C GLU A 137 4.57 21.85 -15.42
N GLU A 138 5.13 20.95 -16.22
CA GLU A 138 4.89 20.88 -17.66
C GLU A 138 3.48 20.37 -17.95
N ALA A 139 3.07 19.29 -17.28
CA ALA A 139 1.71 18.78 -17.37
C ALA A 139 0.70 19.57 -16.53
N GLY A 140 1.16 20.45 -15.64
CA GLY A 140 0.32 21.25 -14.74
C GLY A 140 -0.45 20.41 -13.71
N VAL A 141 0.12 19.27 -13.28
CA VAL A 141 -0.56 18.33 -12.37
C VAL A 141 0.24 18.04 -11.11
N ASN A 142 -0.48 17.82 -10.01
CA ASN A 142 0.11 17.27 -8.78
C ASN A 142 0.17 15.76 -8.89
N ILE A 143 1.33 15.19 -8.57
CA ILE A 143 1.53 13.76 -8.47
C ILE A 143 1.48 13.36 -7.00
N GLY A 144 0.60 12.40 -6.71
CA GLY A 144 0.44 11.80 -5.39
C GLY A 144 1.72 11.17 -4.86
N GLU A 145 1.82 11.07 -3.55
CA GLU A 145 2.96 10.49 -2.85
C GLU A 145 3.17 9.00 -3.13
N ASP A 146 2.10 8.28 -3.42
CA ASP A 146 2.10 6.86 -3.80
C ASP A 146 2.67 6.67 -5.22
N PHE A 147 2.33 7.56 -6.14
CA PHE A 147 2.79 7.55 -7.52
C PHE A 147 4.25 8.01 -7.63
N ASP A 148 4.65 9.06 -6.91
CA ASP A 148 6.07 9.46 -6.82
C ASP A 148 6.92 8.37 -6.16
N PHE A 149 6.41 7.71 -5.12
CA PHE A 149 7.09 6.56 -4.51
C PHE A 149 7.27 5.43 -5.54
N SER A 150 6.20 5.05 -6.24
CA SER A 150 6.21 4.01 -7.27
C SER A 150 7.21 4.30 -8.39
N ASP A 151 7.22 5.54 -8.91
CA ASP A 151 8.15 5.97 -9.95
C ASP A 151 9.61 5.81 -9.48
N ARG A 152 9.91 6.21 -8.22
CA ARG A 152 11.27 6.16 -7.67
C ARG A 152 11.76 4.76 -7.33
N VAL A 153 10.91 3.87 -6.79
CA VAL A 153 11.32 2.48 -6.55
C VAL A 153 11.62 1.75 -7.86
N ARG A 154 10.83 2.02 -8.91
CA ARG A 154 11.08 1.48 -10.24
C ARG A 154 12.37 2.02 -10.84
N ALA A 155 12.62 3.32 -10.72
CA ALA A 155 13.88 3.93 -11.14
C ALA A 155 15.11 3.36 -10.39
N ALA A 156 14.91 2.88 -9.15
CA ALA A 156 15.93 2.17 -8.38
C ALA A 156 16.07 0.67 -8.74
N GLY A 157 15.31 0.17 -9.71
CA GLY A 157 15.40 -1.20 -10.23
C GLY A 157 14.47 -2.21 -9.57
N PHE A 158 13.58 -1.79 -8.67
CA PHE A 158 12.60 -2.69 -8.06
C PHE A 158 11.36 -2.86 -8.93
N ARG A 159 10.76 -4.05 -8.86
CA ARG A 159 9.45 -4.34 -9.44
C ARG A 159 8.37 -4.20 -8.37
N ILE A 160 7.20 -3.72 -8.77
CA ILE A 160 6.03 -3.55 -7.91
C ILE A 160 4.99 -4.58 -8.33
N TRP A 161 4.59 -5.46 -7.43
CA TRP A 161 3.61 -6.50 -7.72
C TRP A 161 2.24 -6.19 -7.12
N CYS A 162 1.19 -6.54 -7.85
CA CYS A 162 -0.18 -6.54 -7.37
C CYS A 162 -0.70 -7.99 -7.33
N ASP A 163 -1.32 -8.39 -6.23
CA ASP A 163 -2.10 -9.62 -6.14
C ASP A 163 -3.58 -9.32 -6.51
N PRO A 164 -4.02 -9.66 -7.74
CA PRO A 164 -5.39 -9.39 -8.19
C PRO A 164 -6.44 -10.27 -7.51
N TYR A 165 -6.05 -11.39 -6.88
CA TYR A 165 -6.98 -12.22 -6.13
C TYR A 165 -7.27 -11.58 -4.77
N LEU A 166 -6.22 -11.16 -4.05
CA LEU A 166 -6.38 -10.40 -2.83
C LEU A 166 -7.15 -9.10 -3.09
N SER A 167 -6.88 -8.40 -4.20
CA SER A 167 -7.59 -7.17 -4.58
C SER A 167 -9.12 -7.32 -4.67
N LYS A 168 -9.63 -8.51 -4.99
CA LYS A 168 -11.07 -8.79 -5.02
C LYS A 168 -11.68 -9.00 -3.63
N GLU A 169 -10.85 -9.27 -2.63
CA GLU A 169 -11.24 -9.49 -1.23
C GLU A 169 -11.11 -8.20 -0.39
N LEU A 170 -10.54 -7.13 -0.96
CA LEU A 170 -10.44 -5.82 -0.31
C LEU A 170 -11.73 -5.01 -0.50
N GLY A 171 -12.13 -4.28 0.53
CA GLY A 171 -13.16 -3.24 0.44
C GLY A 171 -12.55 -1.86 0.67
N HIS A 172 -13.01 -0.86 -0.10
CA HIS A 172 -12.68 0.54 0.11
C HIS A 172 -13.93 1.27 0.62
N ILE A 173 -13.92 1.64 1.90
CA ILE A 173 -15.06 2.20 2.61
C ILE A 173 -15.35 3.61 2.09
N GLY A 174 -16.50 3.75 1.43
CA GLY A 174 -17.08 5.04 1.07
C GLY A 174 -17.99 5.59 2.18
N GLU A 175 -18.09 6.91 2.29
CA GLU A 175 -19.04 7.56 3.20
C GLU A 175 -20.22 8.12 2.39
N GLN A 176 -21.44 7.85 2.87
CA GLN A 176 -22.67 8.47 2.37
C GLN A 176 -23.39 9.14 3.55
N SER A 177 -23.59 10.46 3.47
CA SER A 177 -24.38 11.19 4.46
C SER A 177 -25.85 11.18 4.08
N PHE A 178 -26.71 10.88 5.05
CA PHE A 178 -28.16 10.99 4.93
C PHE A 178 -28.63 12.14 5.80
N LYS A 179 -29.52 12.99 5.26
CA LYS A 179 -30.24 14.02 6.01
C LYS A 179 -31.72 13.69 5.93
N LEU A 180 -32.46 13.97 7.01
CA LEU A 180 -33.92 13.91 7.02
C LEU A 180 -34.50 14.99 6.09
#